data_AF-A0A958R654-F1
#
_entry.id   AF-A0A958R654-F1
#
_cell.length_a   1.000
_cell.length_b   1.000
_cell.length_c   1.000
_cell.angle_alpha   90.00
_cell.angle_beta   90.00
_cell.angle_gamma   90.00
#
_symmetry.space_group_name_H-M   'P 1'
#
loop_
_entity.id
_entity.type
_entity.pdbx_description
1 polymer ?
#
loop_
_entity_poly.entity_id
_entity_poly.type
_entity_poly.pdbx_seq_one_letter_code
_entity_poly.pdbx_strand_id
1 'polypeptide(L)' 'MGLDITVAQAAHVKNVPGRKTDINDSHWLATLHRFGLVRPSFIPEGIFQRMRLLSRHRTN' A
#
# COMPACT_ATOMS: atom_id res chain seq x y z
N MET A 1 -14.65 -1.93 -18.69
CA MET A 1 -14.55 -2.09 -17.22
C MET A 1 -13.12 -1.81 -16.81
N GLY A 2 -12.91 -0.99 -15.77
CA GLY A 2 -11.59 -0.71 -15.21
C GLY A 2 -11.22 -1.70 -14.11
N LEU A 3 -9.96 -1.71 -13.68
CA LEU A 3 -9.55 -2.39 -12.45
C LEU A 3 -10.05 -1.61 -11.24
N ASP A 4 -10.54 -2.34 -10.23
CA ASP A 4 -10.66 -1.80 -8.88
C ASP A 4 -9.29 -1.85 -8.20
N ILE A 5 -8.74 -0.68 -7.86
CA ILE A 5 -7.38 -0.54 -7.35
C ILE A 5 -7.45 -0.03 -5.92
N THR A 6 -6.84 -0.78 -5.00
CA THR A 6 -6.69 -0.39 -3.61
C THR A 6 -5.22 -0.30 -3.24
N VAL A 7 -4.78 0.85 -2.72
CA VAL A 7 -3.46 0.99 -2.11
C VAL A 7 -3.55 0.44 -0.69
N ALA A 8 -2.95 -0.72 -0.41
CA ALA A 8 -2.99 -1.34 0.91
C ALA A 8 -2.23 -0.51 1.97
N GLN A 9 -2.74 -0.43 3.21
CA GLN A 9 -2.07 0.23 4.32
C GLN A 9 -0.81 -0.53 4.75
N ALA A 10 0.36 0.03 4.46
CA ALA A 10 1.66 -0.61 4.70
C ALA A 10 1.85 -1.10 6.14
N ALA A 11 1.35 -0.36 7.14
CA ALA A 11 1.45 -0.77 8.55
C ALA A 11 0.70 -2.08 8.87
N HIS A 12 -0.38 -2.38 8.14
CA HIS A 12 -1.20 -3.58 8.36
C HIS A 12 -0.73 -4.77 7.52
N VAL A 13 -0.07 -4.51 6.39
CA VAL A 13 0.38 -5.55 5.45
C VAL A 13 1.89 -5.78 5.49
N LYS A 14 2.61 -5.05 6.35
CA LYS A 14 4.07 -5.13 6.47
C LYS A 14 4.50 -6.58 6.67
N ASN A 15 5.57 -6.95 5.96
CA ASN A 15 6.17 -8.26 6.11
C ASN A 15 6.62 -8.46 7.57
N VAL A 16 6.05 -9.46 8.24
CA VAL A 16 6.44 -9.85 9.60
C VAL A 16 7.66 -10.76 9.46
N PRO A 17 8.77 -10.51 10.18
CA PRO A 17 9.97 -11.31 10.02
C PRO A 17 9.70 -12.79 10.30
N GLY A 18 10.02 -13.65 9.32
CA GLY A 18 9.87 -15.10 9.37
C GLY A 18 9.16 -15.67 8.14
N ARG A 19 9.85 -16.58 7.43
CA ARG A 19 9.37 -17.55 6.42
C ARG A 19 8.21 -17.11 5.50
N LYS A 20 8.21 -15.85 5.06
CA LYS A 20 7.18 -15.24 4.21
C LYS A 20 7.84 -14.84 2.88
N THR A 21 7.43 -15.47 1.79
CA THR A 21 7.96 -15.23 0.43
C THR A 21 7.09 -14.18 -0.28
N ASP A 22 7.68 -13.37 -1.16
CA ASP A 22 6.94 -12.34 -1.90
C ASP A 22 5.74 -12.91 -2.67
N ILE A 23 5.90 -14.12 -3.23
CA ILE A 23 4.82 -14.83 -3.96
C ILE A 23 3.66 -15.16 -3.02
N ASN A 24 3.93 -15.82 -1.89
CA ASN A 24 2.88 -16.20 -0.95
C ASN A 24 2.17 -14.97 -0.38
N ASP A 25 2.91 -13.88 -0.19
CA ASP A 25 2.35 -12.59 0.25
C ASP A 25 1.40 -11.98 -0.76
N SER A 26 1.78 -11.98 -2.03
CA SER A 26 0.93 -11.47 -3.08
C SER A 26 -0.38 -12.25 -3.18
N HIS A 27 -0.34 -13.58 -3.08
CA HIS A 27 -1.54 -14.42 -3.11
C HIS A 27 -2.44 -14.20 -1.90
N TRP A 28 -1.85 -14.10 -0.70
CA TRP A 28 -2.59 -13.83 0.52
C TRP A 28 -3.25 -12.44 0.47
N LEU A 29 -2.52 -11.40 0.06
CA LEU A 29 -3.05 -10.04 -0.09
C LEU A 29 -4.16 -9.95 -1.13
N ALA A 30 -4.01 -10.63 -2.27
CA ALA A 30 -5.05 -10.69 -3.30
C ALA A 30 -6.33 -11.36 -2.77
N THR A 31 -6.19 -12.41 -1.97
CA THR A 31 -7.33 -13.09 -1.33
C THR A 31 -8.05 -12.13 -0.37
N LEU A 32 -7.31 -11.43 0.49
CA LEU A 32 -7.90 -10.43 1.39
C LEU A 32 -8.58 -9.29 0.64
N HIS A 33 -7.98 -8.80 -0.45
CA HIS A 33 -8.55 -7.73 -1.26
C HIS A 33 -9.88 -8.17 -1.88
N ARG A 34 -9.94 -9.39 -2.42
CA ARG A 34 -11.17 -9.98 -2.98
C ARG A 34 -12.32 -10.07 -1.96
N PHE A 35 -12.00 -10.26 -0.68
CA PHE A 35 -12.99 -10.28 0.41
C PHE A 35 -13.25 -8.91 1.04
N GLY A 36 -12.65 -7.83 0.55
CA GLY A 36 -12.80 -6.49 1.12
C GLY A 36 -12.12 -6.31 2.48
N LEU A 37 -11.17 -7.18 2.83
CA LEU A 37 -10.47 -7.19 4.13
C LEU A 37 -9.20 -6.33 4.14
N VAL A 38 -8.81 -5.77 2.99
CA VAL A 38 -7.67 -4.86 2.90
C VAL A 38 -8.13 -3.45 3.24
N ARG A 39 -7.58 -2.91 4.34
CA ARG A 39 -7.79 -1.50 4.69
C ARG A 39 -7.07 -0.60 3.66
N PRO A 40 -7.78 0.33 3.00
CA PRO A 40 -7.15 1.28 2.10
C PRO A 40 -6.21 2.22 2.86
N SER A 41 -5.12 2.58 2.22
CA SER A 41 -4.23 3.66 2.67
C SER A 41 -4.93 5.00 2.59
N PHE A 42 -4.56 5.89 3.50
CA PHE A 42 -4.91 7.30 3.37
C PHE A 42 -4.08 7.94 2.25
N ILE A 43 -4.76 8.45 1.23
CA ILE A 43 -4.17 9.19 0.12
C ILE A 43 -4.56 10.65 0.31
N PRO A 44 -3.63 11.54 0.70
CA PRO A 44 -3.95 12.94 0.89
C PRO A 44 -4.24 13.61 -0.46
N GLU A 45 -4.93 14.74 -0.47
CA GLU A 45 -5.20 15.48 -1.69
C GLU A 45 -3.91 15.92 -2.40
N GLY A 46 -4.01 16.16 -3.71
CA GLY A 46 -2.86 16.44 -4.57
C GLY A 46 -1.98 17.60 -4.09
N ILE A 47 -2.56 18.62 -3.47
CA ILE A 47 -1.78 19.75 -2.91
C ILE A 47 -0.83 19.28 -1.80
N PHE A 48 -1.32 18.47 -0.88
CA PHE A 48 -0.53 17.90 0.21
C PHE A 48 0.48 16.87 -0.30
N GLN A 49 0.14 16.09 -1.33
CA GLN A 49 1.11 15.18 -1.97
C GLN A 49 2.29 15.95 -2.54
N ARG A 50 2.04 17.05 -3.27
CA ARG A 50 3.09 17.91 -3.81
C ARG A 50 3.95 18.54 -2.70
N MET A 51 3.32 19.05 -1.64
CA MET A 51 4.05 19.58 -0.49
C MET A 51 4.95 18.52 0.17
N ARG A 52 4.45 17.28 0.35
CA ARG A 52 5.27 16.16 0.87
C ARG A 52 6.42 15.83 -0.06
N LEU A 53 6.19 15.84 -1.38
CA LEU A 53 7.24 15.57 -2.36
C LEU A 53 8.36 16.61 -2.25
N LEU A 54 8.01 17.90 -2.19
CA LEU A 54 8.96 19.01 -2.01
C LEU A 54 9.72 18.88 -0.68
N SER A 55 9.02 18.60 0.42
CA SER A 55 9.66 18.44 1.74
C SER A 55 10.58 17.21 1.83
N ARG A 56 10.28 16.14 1.09
CA ARG A 56 11.10 14.92 1.01
C ARG A 56 12.25 15.02 0.02
N HIS A 57 12.26 16.05 -0.83
CA HIS A 57 13.37 16.35 -1.72
C HIS A 57 14.54 16.88 -0.89
N ARG A 58 15.25 15.96 -0.24
CA ARG A 58 16.56 16.23 0.33
C ARG A 58 17.55 16.06 -0.82
N THR A 59 18.28 17.12 -1.14
CA THR A 59 19.47 17.04 -1.98
C THR A 59 20.43 16.09 -1.28
N ASN A 60 20.51 14.87 -1.77
CA ASN A 60 21.48 13.87 -1.32
C ASN A 60 22.66 13.92 -2.28
#